data_AF-A0A091BKV6-F1
#
_entry.id   AF-A0A091BKV6-F1
#
_cell.length_a   1.000
_cell.length_b   1.000
_cell.length_c   1.000
_cell.angle_alpha   90.00
_cell.angle_beta   90.00
_cell.angle_gamma   90.00
#
_symmetry.space_group_name_H-M   'P 1'
#
loop_
_entity.id
_entity.type
_entity.pdbx_description
1 polymer ?
#
loop_
_entity_poly.entity_id
_entity_poly.type
_entity_poly.pdbx_seq_one_letter_code
_entity_poly.pdbx_strand_id
1 'polypeptide(L)'
;PCLSLSVAGPALRIMNGSEEGAALRAPRLREQGPLTLLCARTPGGRTLRLAWWPDTLDAAGRRQLRLAVAASSRHDPILPAVAA
;
A
#
# COMPACT_ATOMS: atom_id res chain seq x y z
N PRO A 1 -17.73 6.93 1.85
CA PRO A 1 -16.57 6.53 2.68
C PRO A 1 -15.29 7.01 2.02
N CYS A 2 -14.51 7.86 2.68
CA CYS A 2 -13.19 8.27 2.21
C CYS A 2 -12.15 7.27 2.74
N LEU A 3 -11.34 6.71 1.84
CA LEU A 3 -10.21 5.86 2.21
C LEU A 3 -8.97 6.74 2.28
N SER A 4 -8.28 6.71 3.42
CA SER A 4 -7.02 7.42 3.61
C SER A 4 -5.88 6.43 3.70
N LEU A 5 -4.73 6.75 3.11
CA LEU A 5 -3.50 5.97 3.24
C LEU A 5 -2.57 6.70 4.20
N SER A 6 -2.03 5.96 5.17
CA SER A 6 -1.02 6.49 6.10
C SER A 6 0.22 5.61 6.09
N VAL A 7 1.38 6.24 6.32
CA VAL A 7 2.65 5.55 6.48
C VAL A 7 2.98 5.54 7.97
N ALA A 8 3.12 4.35 8.55
CA ALA A 8 3.50 4.17 9.95
C ALA A 8 4.78 3.32 10.01
N GLY A 9 5.92 3.98 10.19
CA GLY A 9 7.23 3.33 10.04
C GLY A 9 7.42 2.76 8.63
N PRO A 10 7.83 1.49 8.47
CA PRO A 10 7.98 0.88 7.15
C PRO A 10 6.65 0.37 6.55
N ALA A 11 5.55 0.39 7.32
CA ALA A 11 4.27 -0.19 6.93
C ALA A 11 3.34 0.83 6.28
N LEU A 12 2.72 0.44 5.17
CA LEU A 12 1.59 1.15 4.58
C LEU A 12 0.30 0.71 5.28
N ARG A 13 -0.53 1.65 5.73
CA ARG A 13 -1.84 1.36 6.34
C ARG A 13 -2.96 2.01 5.53
N ILE A 14 -4.08 1.31 5.42
CA ILE A 14 -5.32 1.89 4.90
C ILE A 14 -6.26 2.19 6.06
N MET A 15 -6.78 3.40 6.09
CA MET A 15 -7.77 3.88 7.07
C MET A 15 -9.11 4.05 6.36
N ASN A 16 -10.18 3.54 6.96
CA ASN A 16 -11.54 3.66 6.44
C ASN A 16 -12.42 4.26 7.53
N GLY A 17 -12.50 5.59 7.60
CA GLY A 17 -13.18 6.27 8.70
C GLY A 17 -12.53 6.04 10.07
N SER A 18 -13.34 6.05 11.13
CA SER A 18 -12.96 6.03 12.56
C SER A 18 -12.20 4.78 13.05
N GLU A 19 -11.88 3.84 12.17
CA GLU A 19 -11.27 2.56 12.50
C GLU A 19 -9.73 2.61 12.44
N GLU A 20 -9.06 1.83 13.30
CA GLU A 20 -7.62 1.64 13.24
C GLU A 20 -7.19 1.09 11.87
N GLY A 21 -6.25 1.78 11.22
CA GLY A 21 -5.84 1.42 9.86
C GLY A 21 -5.21 0.03 9.77
N ALA A 22 -5.57 -0.76 8.77
CA ALA A 22 -5.01 -2.09 8.57
C ALA A 22 -3.67 -2.02 7.83
N ALA A 23 -2.64 -2.71 8.36
CA ALA A 23 -1.33 -2.79 7.70
C ALA A 23 -1.41 -3.64 6.43
N LEU A 24 -0.94 -3.09 5.33
CA LEU A 24 -0.96 -3.70 4.01
C LEU A 24 0.29 -4.55 3.80
N ARG A 25 0.09 -5.74 3.22
CA ARG A 25 1.15 -6.70 2.90
C ARG A 25 1.49 -6.66 1.42
N ALA A 26 2.77 -6.87 1.12
CA ALA A 26 3.34 -6.88 -0.23
C ALA A 26 2.82 -5.74 -1.14
N PRO A 27 2.83 -4.47 -0.67
CA PRO A 27 2.33 -3.37 -1.48
C PRO A 27 3.21 -3.20 -2.72
N ARG A 28 2.58 -2.95 -3.87
CA ARG A 28 3.24 -2.70 -5.15
C ARG A 28 2.62 -1.50 -5.83
N LEU A 29 3.47 -0.59 -6.28
CA LEU A 29 3.06 0.55 -7.09
C LEU A 29 3.26 0.22 -8.57
N ARG A 30 2.27 0.53 -9.40
CA ARG A 30 2.34 0.41 -10.86
C ARG A 30 1.86 1.71 -11.48
N GLU A 31 2.50 2.10 -12.57
CA GLU A 31 1.98 3.15 -13.44
C GLU A 31 1.18 2.47 -14.56
N GLN A 32 -0.06 2.92 -14.78
CA GLN A 32 -0.96 2.40 -15.81
C GLN A 32 -1.44 3.58 -16.65
N GLY A 33 -0.63 3.97 -17.63
CA GLY A 33 -0.82 5.22 -18.37
C GLY A 33 -0.70 6.41 -17.43
N PRO A 34 -1.67 7.34 -17.42
CA PRO A 34 -1.60 8.50 -16.54
C PRO A 34 -2.03 8.19 -15.10
N LEU A 35 -2.46 6.97 -14.77
CA LEU A 35 -2.91 6.60 -13.44
C LEU A 35 -1.80 5.92 -12.64
N THR A 36 -1.75 6.22 -11.33
CA THR A 36 -0.96 5.46 -10.37
C THR A 36 -1.85 4.42 -9.69
N LEU A 37 -1.42 3.17 -9.66
CA LEU A 37 -2.13 2.04 -9.07
C LEU A 37 -1.30 1.44 -7.92
N LEU A 38 -1.89 1.36 -6.73
CA LEU A 38 -1.40 0.57 -5.61
C LEU A 38 -2.15 -0.76 -5.52
N CYS A 39 -1.42 -1.86 -5.55
CA CYS A 39 -1.93 -3.20 -5.26
C CYS A 39 -1.32 -3.70 -3.96
N ALA A 40 -2.12 -4.24 -3.04
CA ALA A 40 -1.64 -4.84 -1.80
C ALA A 40 -2.59 -5.93 -1.31
N ARG A 41 -2.21 -6.63 -0.23
CA ARG A 41 -3.09 -7.55 0.50
C ARG A 41 -3.43 -6.98 1.86
N THR A 42 -4.69 -7.03 2.26
CA THR A 42 -5.08 -6.72 3.63
C THR A 42 -4.67 -7.85 4.58
N PRO A 43 -4.64 -7.64 5.90
CA PRO A 43 -4.37 -8.69 6.87
C PRO A 43 -5.33 -9.88 6.74
N GLY A 44 -6.59 -9.63 6.35
CA GLY A 44 -7.60 -10.66 6.09
C GLY A 44 -7.45 -11.39 4.74
N GLY A 45 -6.31 -11.25 4.06
CA GLY A 45 -6.01 -11.93 2.79
C GLY A 45 -6.72 -11.37 1.56
N ARG A 46 -7.53 -10.31 1.70
CA ARG A 46 -8.22 -9.69 0.56
C ARG A 46 -7.25 -8.84 -0.26
N THR A 47 -7.40 -8.88 -1.59
CA THR A 47 -6.63 -8.00 -2.47
C THR A 47 -7.23 -6.60 -2.46
N LEU A 48 -6.41 -5.60 -2.16
CA LEU A 48 -6.73 -4.18 -2.25
C LEU A 48 -6.10 -3.61 -3.52
N ARG A 49 -6.88 -2.83 -4.28
CA ARG A 49 -6.41 -2.05 -5.42
C ARG A 49 -6.92 -0.62 -5.29
N LEU A 50 -6.01 0.35 -5.28
CA LEU A 50 -6.34 1.77 -5.26
C LEU A 50 -5.72 2.43 -6.47
N ALA A 51 -6.49 3.21 -7.21
CA ALA A 51 -6.03 3.98 -8.35
C ALA A 51 -6.33 5.45 -8.14
N TRP A 52 -5.37 6.32 -8.46
CA TRP A 52 -5.54 7.77 -8.40
C TRP A 52 -4.72 8.45 -9.50
N TRP A 53 -5.09 9.69 -9.81
CA TRP A 53 -4.30 10.53 -10.71
C TRP A 53 -3.05 11.05 -9.97
N PRO A 54 -1.86 11.10 -10.60
CA PRO A 54 -0.60 11.45 -9.96
C PRO A 54 -0.60 12.80 -9.25
N ASP A 55 -1.43 13.74 -9.72
CA ASP A 55 -1.67 15.08 -9.15
C ASP A 55 -2.50 15.06 -7.86
N THR A 56 -3.19 13.95 -7.55
CA THR A 56 -3.87 13.77 -6.25
C THR A 56 -2.87 13.72 -5.09
N LEU A 57 -1.59 13.41 -5.35
CA LEU A 57 -0.49 13.48 -4.40
C LEU A 57 0.53 14.52 -4.85
N ASP A 58 0.93 15.42 -3.96
CA ASP A 58 2.06 16.30 -4.22
C ASP A 58 3.39 15.51 -4.37
N ALA A 59 4.47 16.19 -4.74
CA ALA A 59 5.77 15.52 -4.94
C ALA A 59 6.28 14.82 -3.67
N ALA A 60 6.03 15.40 -2.49
CA ALA A 60 6.43 14.85 -1.21
C ALA A 60 5.66 13.55 -0.88
N GLY A 61 4.33 13.57 -1.01
CA GLY A 61 3.45 12.42 -0.82
C GLY A 61 3.76 11.29 -1.78
N ARG A 62 4.05 11.59 -3.06
CA ARG A 62 4.51 10.58 -4.03
C ARG A 62 5.83 9.92 -3.61
N ARG A 63 6.79 10.71 -3.12
CA ARG A 63 8.08 10.18 -2.62
C ARG A 63 7.88 9.30 -1.39
N GLN A 64 7.10 9.77 -0.40
CA GLN A 64 6.82 9.01 0.81
C GLN A 64 6.14 7.69 0.51
N LEU A 65 5.15 7.68 -0.39
CA LEU A 65 4.49 6.46 -0.82
C LEU A 65 5.46 5.48 -1.47
N ARG A 66 6.31 5.94 -2.40
CA ARG A 66 7.34 5.09 -3.04
C ARG A 66 8.30 4.49 -2.01
N LEU A 67 8.73 5.29 -1.03
CA LEU A 67 9.60 4.82 0.05
C LEU A 67 8.90 3.76 0.93
N ALA A 68 7.65 4.00 1.31
CA ALA A 68 6.88 3.05 2.11
C ALA A 68 6.66 1.73 1.37
N VAL A 69 6.33 1.78 0.08
CA VAL A 69 6.20 0.58 -0.78
C VAL A 69 7.52 -0.19 -0.85
N ALA A 70 8.64 0.51 -1.07
CA ALA A 70 9.96 -0.11 -1.14
C ALA A 70 10.40 -0.72 0.20
N ALA A 71 10.13 -0.04 1.32
CA ALA A 71 10.43 -0.53 2.66
C ALA A 71 9.57 -1.74 3.05
N SER A 72 8.26 -1.69 2.76
CA SER A 72 7.32 -2.80 2.99
C SER A 72 7.66 -4.04 2.15
N SER A 73 8.11 -3.86 0.90
CA SER A 73 8.49 -4.98 0.03
C SER A 73 9.73 -5.72 0.53
N ARG A 74 10.65 -5.03 1.23
CA ARG A 74 11.82 -5.66 1.87
C ARG A 74 11.45 -6.41 3.16
N HIS A 75 10.30 -6.08 3.75
CA HIS A 75 9.85 -6.62 5.02
C HIS A 75 8.83 -7.75 4.87
N ASP A 76 8.59 -8.23 3.64
CA ASP A 76 7.83 -9.46 3.45
C ASP A 76 8.75 -10.62 3.87
N PRO A 77 8.50 -11.31 5.00
CA PRO A 77 9.24 -12.52 5.27
C PRO A 77 8.91 -13.47 4.13
N ILE A 78 9.91 -13.76 3.29
CA ILE A 78 9.85 -14.88 2.35
C ILE A 78 9.77 -16.13 3.22
N LEU A 79 8.58 -16.47 3.70
CA LEU A 79 8.28 -17.81 4.11
C LEU A 79 7.99 -18.56 2.81
N PRO A 80 8.81 -19.56 2.44
CA PRO A 80 8.38 -20.47 1.39
C PRO A 80 7.06 -21.06 1.87
N ALA A 81 6.02 -20.92 1.05
CA ALA A 81 4.82 -21.70 1.21
C ALA A 81 5.22 -23.17 1.02
N VAL A 82 5.68 -23.82 2.09
CA VAL A 82 5.79 -25.27 2.13
C VAL A 82 4.36 -25.76 2.31
N ALA A 83 3.77 -26.21 1.20
CA ALA A 83 2.61 -27.08 1.27
C ALA A 83 3.09 -28.41 1.88
N ALA A 84 2.30 -28.89 2.82
CA ALA A 84 2.50 -30.12 3.60
C ALA A 84 2.59 -31.38 2.74
#